data_AF-A0A4C2AEU9-F1
#
_entry.id   AF-A0A4C2AEU9-F1
#
_cell.length_a   1.000
_cell.length_b   1.000
_cell.length_c   1.000
_cell.angle_alpha   90.00
_cell.angle_beta   90.00
_cell.angle_gamma   90.00
#
_symmetry.space_group_name_H-M   'P 1'
#
loop_
_entity.id
_entity.type
_entity.pdbx_description
1 polymer ?
#
loop_
_entity_poly.entity_id
_entity_poly.type
_entity_poly.pdbx_seq_one_letter_code
_entity_poly.pdbx_strand_id
1 'polypeptide(L)'
;MRLELKAKGPPRPEIALTQKCRSKTKTFTRAFKSEQYIKTPWLCGCEDSNKLFCFPCLVFGACAGAGGDGESVWTDTGVDDLAHLSIKVKKHSQSRFHMLCEVQLSSIGRHDIRKALDTAYRKSIREFNERVDENRYILRRLIDC
;
A
#
# COMPACT_ATOMS: atom_id res chain seq x y z
N MET A 1 -2.24 7.81 12.89
CA MET A 1 -1.27 8.09 11.81
C MET A 1 -1.65 7.49 10.45
N ARG A 2 -1.40 6.21 10.14
CA ARG A 2 -1.64 5.66 8.76
C ARG A 2 -3.09 5.71 8.30
N LEU A 3 -4.04 5.52 9.21
CA LEU A 3 -5.48 5.64 8.91
C LEU A 3 -5.88 7.08 8.53
N GLU A 4 -5.30 8.07 9.20
CA GLU A 4 -5.53 9.49 8.90
C GLU A 4 -4.90 9.89 7.57
N LEU A 5 -3.71 9.36 7.27
CA LEU A 5 -3.07 9.55 5.96
C LEU A 5 -3.94 8.99 4.84
N LYS A 6 -4.52 7.80 5.00
CA LYS A 6 -5.48 7.25 4.04
C LYS A 6 -6.68 8.17 3.81
N ALA A 7 -7.21 8.77 4.87
CA ALA A 7 -8.35 9.70 4.77
C ALA A 7 -8.00 10.98 4.00
N LYS A 8 -6.78 11.50 4.19
CA LYS A 8 -6.28 12.69 3.47
C LYS A 8 -5.90 12.40 2.03
N GLY A 9 -5.47 11.17 1.73
CA GLY A 9 -5.02 10.76 0.40
C GLY A 9 -3.62 11.30 0.03
N PRO A 10 -3.16 11.00 -1.18
CA PRO A 10 -1.85 11.44 -1.67
C PRO A 10 -1.78 12.97 -1.80
N PRO A 11 -0.71 13.63 -1.32
CA PRO A 11 -0.50 15.05 -1.58
C PRO A 11 -0.22 15.28 -3.07
N ARG A 12 -0.95 16.23 -3.66
CA ARG A 12 -0.88 16.58 -5.09
C ARG A 12 -0.63 18.08 -5.27
N PRO A 13 0.52 18.58 -4.81
CA PRO A 13 0.90 19.97 -5.01
C PRO A 13 1.19 20.27 -6.47
N GLU A 14 1.18 21.56 -6.82
CA GLU A 14 1.59 22.03 -8.13
C GLU A 14 3.12 22.16 -8.17
N ILE A 15 3.80 21.06 -8.49
CA ILE A 15 5.27 21.02 -8.49
C ILE A 15 5.86 21.66 -9.75
N ALA A 16 6.85 22.53 -9.57
CA ALA A 16 7.62 23.15 -10.65
C ALA A 16 8.77 22.25 -11.14
N LEU A 17 8.51 20.95 -11.27
CA LEU A 17 9.52 19.98 -11.72
C LEU A 17 9.75 20.13 -13.22
N THR A 18 10.98 20.46 -13.60
CA THR A 18 11.40 20.58 -15.00
C THR A 18 12.67 19.78 -15.27
N GLN A 19 12.78 19.25 -16.48
CA GLN A 19 13.92 18.46 -16.93
C GLN A 19 14.38 18.96 -18.30
N LYS A 20 15.65 19.35 -18.40
CA LYS A 20 16.30 19.67 -19.68
C LYS A 20 16.63 18.36 -20.40
N CYS A 21 16.09 18.17 -21.60
CA CYS A 21 16.38 17.04 -22.45
C CYS A 21 17.22 17.50 -23.65
N ARG A 22 18.20 16.68 -24.03
CA ARG A 22 19.02 16.92 -25.21
C ARG A 22 18.78 15.81 -26.23
N SER A 23 18.40 16.19 -27.44
CA SER A 23 18.43 15.35 -28.63
C SER A 23 19.70 15.65 -29.43
N LYS A 24 20.01 14.84 -30.46
CA LYS A 24 21.14 15.04 -31.36
C LYS A 24 21.15 16.44 -32.00
N THR A 25 19.98 17.05 -32.20
CA THR A 25 19.81 18.31 -32.95
C THR A 25 19.24 19.48 -32.14
N LYS A 26 18.58 19.24 -31.00
CA LYS A 26 17.92 20.30 -30.21
C LYS A 26 17.92 19.99 -28.72
N THR A 27 17.96 21.05 -27.91
CA THR A 27 17.64 21.01 -26.48
C THR A 27 16.20 21.48 -26.30
N PHE A 28 15.46 20.79 -25.42
CA PHE A 28 14.09 21.15 -25.07
C PHE A 28 13.86 20.86 -23.59
N THR A 29 12.88 21.52 -22.99
CA THR A 29 12.56 21.35 -21.56
C THR A 29 11.23 20.65 -21.41
N ARG A 30 11.19 19.59 -20.60
CA ARG A 30 9.95 18.95 -20.15
C ARG A 30 9.57 19.54 -18.81
N ALA A 31 8.29 19.84 -18.61
CA ALA A 31 7.74 20.22 -17.32
C ALA A 31 6.76 19.14 -16.87
N PHE A 32 6.71 18.90 -15.57
CA PHE A 32 5.66 18.09 -14.97
C PHE A 32 4.31 18.78 -15.20
N LYS A 33 3.26 17.99 -15.40
CA LYS A 33 1.90 18.52 -15.50
C LYS A 33 0.97 17.77 -14.57
N SER A 34 0.07 18.51 -13.94
CA SER A 34 -0.85 18.01 -12.92
C SER A 34 -1.82 16.95 -13.45
N GLU A 35 -2.08 16.86 -14.76
CA GLU A 35 -2.89 15.78 -15.34
C GLU A 35 -2.28 14.39 -15.12
N GLN A 36 -0.98 14.32 -14.82
CA GLN A 36 -0.33 13.06 -14.47
C GLN A 36 -0.91 12.46 -13.17
N TYR A 37 -1.37 13.28 -12.22
CA TYR A 37 -2.03 12.78 -11.02
C TYR A 37 -3.38 12.12 -11.30
N ILE A 38 -4.06 12.53 -12.38
CA ILE A 38 -5.31 11.91 -12.82
C ILE A 38 -5.01 10.52 -13.42
N LYS A 39 -3.96 10.43 -14.24
CA LYS A 39 -3.54 9.16 -14.87
C LYS A 39 -2.93 8.17 -13.88
N THR A 40 -2.36 8.66 -12.79
CA THR A 40 -1.63 7.84 -11.81
C THR A 40 -2.10 8.21 -10.41
N PRO A 41 -3.24 7.65 -9.94
CA PRO A 41 -3.90 8.09 -8.71
C PRO A 41 -3.05 7.94 -7.43
N TRP A 42 -2.13 6.97 -7.39
CA TRP A 42 -1.23 6.72 -6.27
C TRP A 42 -0.01 7.65 -6.23
N LEU A 43 0.21 8.44 -7.29
CA LEU A 43 1.34 9.35 -7.41
C LEU A 43 1.16 10.53 -6.46
N CYS A 44 2.24 10.92 -5.79
CA CYS A 44 2.30 12.11 -4.95
C CYS A 44 3.52 12.96 -5.32
N GLY A 45 3.40 14.26 -5.07
CA GLY A 45 4.50 15.22 -5.23
C GLY A 45 4.95 15.79 -3.89
N CYS A 46 6.20 16.21 -3.83
CA CYS A 46 6.77 16.97 -2.72
C CYS A 46 7.36 18.27 -3.26
N GLU A 47 6.91 19.41 -2.72
CA GLU A 47 7.41 20.74 -3.11
C GLU A 47 8.84 20.95 -2.64
N ASP A 48 9.17 20.55 -1.40
CA ASP A 48 10.48 20.76 -0.79
C ASP A 48 11.62 20.07 -1.56
N SER A 49 11.39 18.81 -1.96
CA SER A 49 12.36 18.06 -2.77
C SER A 49 12.16 18.24 -4.27
N ASN A 50 11.06 18.88 -4.69
CA ASN A 50 10.62 19.01 -6.08
C ASN A 50 10.63 17.68 -6.85
N LYS A 51 10.14 16.60 -6.23
CA LYS A 51 10.19 15.23 -6.76
C LYS A 51 8.86 14.49 -6.58
N LEU A 52 8.72 13.40 -7.34
CA LEU A 52 7.57 12.52 -7.33
C LEU A 52 7.83 11.25 -6.53
N PHE A 53 6.81 10.77 -5.81
CA PHE A 53 6.88 9.60 -4.95
C PHE A 53 5.62 8.73 -5.09
N CYS A 54 5.66 7.53 -4.52
CA CYS A 54 4.51 6.64 -4.47
C CYS A 54 3.86 6.66 -3.07
N PHE A 55 2.62 7.12 -2.99
CA PHE A 55 1.94 7.29 -1.71
C PHE A 55 1.72 5.98 -0.94
N PRO A 56 1.18 4.90 -1.54
CA PRO A 56 1.07 3.61 -0.84
C PRO A 56 2.41 3.12 -0.30
N CYS A 57 3.48 3.24 -1.09
CA CYS A 57 4.81 2.80 -0.72
C CYS A 57 5.43 3.66 0.38
N LEU A 58 5.21 4.98 0.39
CA LEU A 58 5.62 5.85 1.49
C LEU A 58 4.92 5.46 2.81
N VAL A 59 3.63 5.12 2.75
CA VAL A 59 2.85 4.81 3.95
C VAL A 59 3.21 3.42 4.50
N PHE A 60 3.42 2.43 3.62
CA PHE A 60 3.52 1.01 4.00
C PHE A 60 4.85 0.33 3.66
N GLY A 61 5.80 1.00 3.02
CA GLY A 61 7.01 0.39 2.47
C GLY A 61 7.87 -0.35 3.50
N ALA A 62 7.96 0.19 4.72
CA ALA A 62 8.68 -0.48 5.82
C ALA A 62 8.04 -1.82 6.27
N CYS A 63 6.78 -2.08 5.92
CA CYS A 63 6.02 -3.25 6.35
C CYS A 63 5.81 -4.30 5.25
N ALA A 64 6.09 -3.97 3.99
CA ALA A 64 5.79 -4.83 2.85
C ALA A 64 6.88 -5.88 2.53
N GLY A 65 7.87 -6.03 3.41
CA GLY A 65 9.08 -6.83 3.16
C GLY A 65 10.10 -6.01 2.35
N ALA A 66 11.39 -6.19 2.64
CA ALA A 66 12.48 -5.39 2.06
C ALA A 66 12.31 -5.25 0.54
N GLY A 67 12.04 -4.03 0.11
CA GLY A 67 11.91 -3.71 -1.29
C GLY A 67 13.24 -3.86 -2.01
N GLY A 68 13.19 -4.31 -3.26
CA GLY A 68 14.40 -4.41 -4.09
C GLY A 68 14.97 -3.01 -4.42
N ASP A 69 16.18 -2.96 -4.97
CA ASP A 69 16.95 -1.72 -5.21
C ASP A 69 16.21 -0.62 -6.02
N GLY A 70 15.15 -0.96 -6.76
CA GLY A 70 14.33 -0.02 -7.52
C GLY A 70 13.16 0.63 -6.75
N GLU A 71 12.86 0.18 -5.53
CA GLU A 71 11.71 0.65 -4.75
C GLU A 71 12.05 1.85 -3.86
N SER A 72 13.31 2.01 -3.44
CA SER A 72 13.78 3.20 -2.70
C SER A 72 13.63 4.50 -3.51
N VAL A 73 13.57 4.41 -4.84
CA VAL A 73 13.36 5.59 -5.70
C VAL A 73 11.99 6.20 -5.48
N TRP A 74 10.99 5.39 -5.14
CA TRP A 74 9.62 5.86 -4.95
C TRP A 74 9.29 6.24 -3.51
N THR A 75 10.23 6.04 -2.58
CA THR A 75 10.05 6.33 -1.14
C THR A 75 11.09 7.31 -0.60
N ASP A 76 12.36 7.17 -0.98
CA ASP A 76 13.47 7.85 -0.30
C ASP A 76 14.07 8.95 -1.20
N THR A 77 14.46 8.60 -2.43
CA THR A 77 15.19 9.55 -3.30
C THR A 77 14.28 10.40 -4.18
N GLY A 78 13.13 9.88 -4.59
CA GLY A 78 12.15 10.54 -5.44
C GLY A 78 12.48 10.50 -6.94
N VAL A 79 11.45 10.60 -7.77
CA VAL A 79 11.54 10.61 -9.24
C VAL A 79 11.49 12.04 -9.78
N ASP A 80 12.52 12.44 -10.52
CA ASP A 80 12.64 13.70 -11.27
C ASP A 80 12.79 13.50 -12.79
N ASP A 81 13.07 12.26 -13.23
CA ASP A 81 13.22 11.91 -14.65
C ASP A 81 11.87 11.85 -15.38
N LEU A 82 11.42 13.03 -15.83
CA LEU A 82 10.21 13.22 -16.62
C LEU A 82 10.25 12.54 -18.00
N ALA A 83 11.43 12.37 -18.59
CA ALA A 83 11.60 11.77 -19.92
C ALA A 83 11.18 10.30 -19.93
N HIS A 84 11.45 9.57 -18.84
CA HIS A 84 11.10 8.15 -18.69
C HIS A 84 10.00 7.91 -17.65
N LEU A 85 9.31 8.98 -17.20
CA LEU A 85 8.31 8.88 -16.14
C LEU A 85 7.23 7.84 -16.44
N SER A 86 6.71 7.82 -17.67
CA SER A 86 5.67 6.85 -18.08
C SER A 86 6.14 5.39 -17.96
N ILE A 87 7.38 5.11 -18.34
CA ILE A 87 7.99 3.78 -18.23
C ILE A 87 8.23 3.43 -16.77
N LYS A 88 8.76 4.36 -15.98
CA LYS A 88 8.99 4.19 -14.54
C LYS A 88 7.68 3.92 -13.79
N VAL A 89 6.64 4.71 -14.05
CA VAL A 89 5.29 4.54 -13.50
C VAL A 89 4.72 3.17 -13.83
N LYS A 90 4.77 2.76 -15.12
CA LYS A 90 4.26 1.46 -15.55
C LYS A 90 4.98 0.31 -14.84
N LYS A 91 6.32 0.32 -14.86
CA LYS A 91 7.12 -0.71 -14.17
C LYS A 91 6.83 -0.76 -12.67
N HIS A 92 6.73 0.39 -12.01
CA HIS A 92 6.45 0.46 -10.58
C HIS A 92 5.05 -0.06 -10.23
N SER A 93 4.03 0.34 -11.00
CA SER A 93 2.65 -0.13 -10.77
C SER A 93 2.48 -1.64 -10.85
N GLN A 94 3.37 -2.32 -11.58
CA GLN A 94 3.37 -3.77 -11.75
C GLN A 94 4.29 -4.50 -10.75
N SER A 95 5.03 -3.76 -9.92
CA SER A 95 5.90 -4.33 -8.90
C SER A 95 5.09 -4.97 -7.77
N ARG A 96 5.57 -6.13 -7.29
CA ARG A 96 4.92 -6.84 -6.18
C ARG A 96 4.83 -5.98 -4.92
N PHE A 97 5.87 -5.21 -4.62
CA PHE A 97 5.90 -4.33 -3.46
C PHE A 97 4.83 -3.24 -3.52
N HIS A 98 4.68 -2.57 -4.67
CA HIS A 98 3.63 -1.58 -4.85
C HIS A 98 2.24 -2.20 -4.66
N MET A 99 1.98 -3.34 -5.30
CA MET A 99 0.70 -4.06 -5.17
C MET A 99 0.41 -4.45 -3.72
N LEU A 100 1.40 -4.92 -2.96
CA LEU A 100 1.26 -5.23 -1.54
C LEU A 100 0.93 -3.98 -0.71
N CYS A 101 1.66 -2.88 -0.93
CA CYS A 101 1.39 -1.60 -0.25
C CYS A 101 0.00 -1.05 -0.59
N GLU A 102 -0.46 -1.19 -1.83
CA GLU A 102 -1.78 -0.75 -2.29
C GLU A 102 -2.91 -1.60 -1.66
N VAL A 103 -2.72 -2.91 -1.55
CA VAL A 103 -3.64 -3.81 -0.84
C VAL A 103 -3.69 -3.45 0.65
N GLN A 104 -2.55 -3.18 1.29
CA GLN A 104 -2.50 -2.76 2.69
C GLN A 104 -3.20 -1.42 2.91
N LEU A 105 -2.95 -0.43 2.04
CA LEU A 105 -3.64 0.86 2.07
C LEU A 105 -5.15 0.71 1.83
N SER A 106 -5.56 -0.18 0.95
CA SER A 106 -6.98 -0.46 0.73
C SER A 106 -7.65 -1.13 1.93
N SER A 107 -6.94 -2.04 2.58
CA SER A 107 -7.47 -2.88 3.68
C SER A 107 -7.46 -2.21 5.04
N ILE A 108 -6.52 -1.28 5.30
CA ILE A 108 -6.43 -0.60 6.60
C ILE A 108 -7.75 0.11 6.94
N GLY A 109 -8.26 -0.14 8.15
CA GLY A 109 -9.52 0.43 8.64
C GLY A 109 -10.80 -0.26 8.18
N ARG A 110 -10.74 -1.24 7.27
CA ARG A 110 -11.93 -2.02 6.87
C ARG A 110 -12.28 -3.10 7.88
N HIS A 111 -11.28 -3.67 8.54
CA HIS A 111 -11.48 -4.68 9.57
C HIS A 111 -11.13 -4.12 10.94
N ASP A 112 -12.10 -4.14 11.84
CA ASP A 112 -11.85 -3.92 13.25
C ASP A 112 -11.20 -5.20 13.82
N ILE A 113 -9.87 -5.20 13.92
CA ILE A 113 -9.09 -6.33 14.42
C ILE A 113 -9.58 -6.76 15.81
N ARG A 114 -10.06 -5.81 16.64
CA ARG A 114 -10.59 -6.12 17.97
C ARG A 114 -11.87 -6.95 17.87
N LYS A 115 -12.78 -6.60 16.96
CA LYS A 115 -13.99 -7.39 16.69
C LYS A 115 -13.66 -8.74 16.07
N ALA A 116 -12.67 -8.81 15.18
CA ALA A 116 -12.25 -10.08 14.58
C ALA A 116 -11.68 -11.03 15.64
N LEU A 117 -10.83 -10.53 16.54
CA LEU A 117 -10.29 -11.30 17.67
C LEU A 117 -11.38 -11.75 18.64
N ASP A 118 -12.31 -10.86 19.01
CA ASP A 118 -13.46 -11.21 19.87
C ASP A 118 -14.36 -12.27 19.22
N THR A 119 -14.62 -12.16 17.92
CA THR A 119 -15.40 -13.16 17.17
C THR A 119 -14.70 -14.52 17.14
N ALA A 120 -13.38 -14.53 16.88
CA ALA A 120 -12.57 -15.75 16.88
C ALA A 120 -12.54 -16.39 18.27
N TYR A 121 -12.37 -15.59 19.32
CA TYR A 121 -12.38 -16.06 20.71
C TYR A 121 -13.74 -16.65 21.11
N ARG A 122 -14.84 -15.98 20.77
CA ARG A 122 -16.20 -16.51 21.00
C ARG A 122 -16.44 -17.81 20.24
N LYS A 123 -15.91 -17.92 19.02
CA LYS A 123 -16.00 -19.14 18.22
C LYS A 123 -15.25 -20.29 18.89
N SER A 124 -14.02 -20.07 19.37
CA SER A 124 -13.25 -21.13 20.05
C SER A 124 -13.91 -21.61 21.34
N ILE A 125 -14.56 -20.72 22.10
CA ILE A 125 -15.33 -21.13 23.30
C ILE A 125 -16.49 -22.04 22.91
N ARG A 126 -17.25 -21.70 21.85
CA ARG A 126 -18.37 -22.54 21.39
C ARG A 126 -17.90 -23.92 20.96
N GLU A 127 -16.87 -23.97 20.10
CA GLU A 127 -16.30 -25.24 19.63
C GLU A 127 -15.75 -26.08 20.79
N PHE A 128 -15.16 -25.45 21.81
CA PHE A 128 -14.73 -26.15 23.01
C PHE A 128 -15.90 -26.80 23.76
N ASN A 129 -16.97 -26.04 23.98
CA ASN A 129 -18.15 -26.53 24.70
C ASN A 129 -18.88 -27.64 23.93
N GLU A 130 -19.03 -27.50 22.61
CA GLU A 130 -19.62 -28.54 21.75
C GLU A 130 -18.86 -29.87 21.89
N ARG A 131 -17.52 -29.85 21.84
CA ARG A 131 -16.72 -31.06 22.06
C ARG A 131 -16.87 -31.63 23.47
N VAL A 132 -17.02 -30.78 24.49
CA VAL A 132 -17.25 -31.23 25.86
C VAL A 132 -18.60 -31.94 25.97
N ASP A 133 -19.63 -31.41 25.33
CA ASP A 133 -20.97 -32.01 25.33
C ASP A 133 -20.98 -33.35 24.58
N GLU A 134 -20.32 -33.44 23.43
CA GLU A 134 -20.10 -34.69 22.69
C GLU A 134 -19.38 -35.73 23.56
N ASN A 135 -18.29 -35.34 24.22
CA ASN A 135 -17.54 -36.23 25.11
C ASN A 135 -18.39 -36.71 26.29
N ARG A 136 -19.18 -35.82 26.90
CA ARG A 136 -20.10 -36.19 28.00
C ARG A 136 -21.16 -37.17 27.52
N TYR A 137 -21.70 -36.99 26.32
CA TYR A 137 -22.68 -37.89 25.73
C TYR A 137 -22.10 -39.29 25.50
N ILE A 138 -20.90 -39.39 24.92
CA ILE A 138 -20.21 -40.67 24.72
C ILE A 138 -19.94 -41.36 26.06
N LEU A 139 -19.40 -40.65 27.04
CA LEU A 139 -19.10 -41.21 28.36
C LEU A 139 -20.36 -41.71 29.07
N ARG A 140 -21.48 -40.97 29.02
CA ARG A 140 -22.76 -41.45 29.56
C ARG A 140 -23.17 -42.77 28.93
N ARG A 141 -23.11 -42.88 27.60
CA ARG A 141 -23.43 -44.13 26.90
C ARG A 141 -22.53 -45.30 27.30
N LEU A 142 -21.25 -45.06 27.59
CA LEU A 142 -20.32 -46.09 28.03
C LEU A 142 -20.51 -46.52 29.49
N ILE A 143 -20.95 -45.60 30.36
CA ILE A 143 -21.18 -45.84 31.79
C ILE A 143 -22.56 -46.47 32.03
N ASP A 144 -23.57 -46.09 31.24
CA ASP A 144 -24.95 -46.59 31.35
C ASP A 144 -25.16 -47.93 30.59
N CYS A 145 -24.08 -48.59 30.13
CA CYS A 145 -24.06 -49.98 29.65
C CYS A 145 -23.63 -50.92 30.78
#